data_AF-A0A179IFY0-F1
#
_entry.id   AF-A0A179IFY0-F1
#
_cell.length_a   1.000
_cell.length_b   1.000
_cell.length_c   1.000
_cell.angle_alpha   90.00
_cell.angle_beta   90.00
_cell.angle_gamma   90.00
#
_symmetry.space_group_name_H-M   'P 1'
#
loop_
_entity.id
_entity.type
_entity.pdbx_description
1 polymer ?
#
loop_
_entity_poly.entity_id
_entity_poly.type
_entity_poly.pdbx_seq_one_letter_code
_entity_poly.pdbx_strand_id
1 'polypeptide(L)'
;MPPRQQTGASFALLMLMIWLLMPMGDMAGQTGPLLSVIAARRLARYRDALGVLNSTQWGDFAPNANEAPSYVNITGFREIDGFAWEDLGTFKQKSVQLSRHAVASAPDQPPLWDTAEGEPVWGTASGNLEGDWVYHPGSVPRSYESYNLSHSVPDMDWIGDRIDWGRNLTGRSGRMHLHMEGNKTATSYEQLPRDQAPLSGGTIRHVKGALSLQDTHGSQSTWDMRLWGVHWPRQGVVLMTTTSEKFEGIFGLPHLTPGPDYFQSSKALLTQRLNKVLETKERNVYTDQTVPWSSEVQSSPQFLLSPAPQCELIVYAQVHPLDRARLLSGKEAKDNLDMARLIGAIEDELAAPKGAPVGHIPKLRMSAVVYSPDCAFFLESKGPPEFPPGEANHLEGVKAEVQTHRIKTWLLVFACVVFGQVFLLKNQMKETFTPSTMGRVSFGTVGAMVMVDGITFTASA
;
A
#
# COMPACT_ATOMS: atom_id res chain seq x y z
N MET A 1 -23.09 65.07 -4.71
CA MET A 1 -22.40 63.92 -4.10
C MET A 1 -23.11 62.65 -4.56
N PRO A 2 -22.50 61.79 -5.40
CA PRO A 2 -23.07 60.48 -5.68
C PRO A 2 -22.60 59.47 -4.62
N PRO A 3 -23.42 58.46 -4.26
CA PRO A 3 -23.08 57.49 -3.23
C PRO A 3 -22.00 56.53 -3.75
N ARG A 4 -20.94 56.31 -2.94
CA ARG A 4 -19.94 55.27 -3.18
C ARG A 4 -20.62 53.90 -3.07
N GLN A 5 -20.81 53.24 -4.20
CA GLN A 5 -21.28 51.86 -4.31
C GLN A 5 -20.31 50.93 -3.56
N GLN A 6 -20.74 50.37 -2.43
CA GLN A 6 -20.05 49.32 -1.66
C GLN A 6 -20.18 47.93 -2.32
N THR A 7 -20.16 47.85 -3.64
CA THR A 7 -20.40 46.60 -4.38
C THR A 7 -19.34 45.53 -4.13
N GLY A 8 -18.08 45.93 -3.96
CA GLY A 8 -16.99 44.98 -3.69
C GLY A 8 -17.05 44.34 -2.30
N ALA A 9 -17.42 45.11 -1.27
CA ALA A 9 -17.51 44.59 0.10
C ALA A 9 -18.69 43.63 0.27
N SER A 10 -19.84 43.94 -0.33
CA SER A 10 -21.00 43.05 -0.32
C SER A 10 -20.73 41.75 -1.08
N PHE A 11 -20.02 41.82 -2.22
CA PHE A 11 -19.67 40.62 -2.98
C PHE A 11 -18.66 39.73 -2.23
N ALA A 12 -17.67 40.33 -1.57
CA ALA A 12 -16.71 39.60 -0.73
C ALA A 12 -17.38 38.94 0.49
N LEU A 13 -18.33 39.64 1.14
CA LEU A 13 -19.08 39.09 2.27
C LEU A 13 -20.02 37.96 1.83
N LEU A 14 -20.59 38.05 0.62
CA LEU A 14 -21.45 37.02 0.05
C LEU A 14 -20.64 35.78 -0.37
N MET A 15 -19.46 35.97 -0.95
CA MET A 15 -18.49 34.88 -1.17
C MET A 15 -18.03 34.23 0.13
N LEU A 16 -17.75 35.02 1.18
CA LEU A 16 -17.36 34.51 2.50
C LEU A 16 -18.49 33.77 3.20
N MET A 17 -19.74 34.25 3.06
CA MET A 17 -20.94 33.54 3.51
C MET A 17 -21.13 32.22 2.75
N ILE A 18 -21.00 32.22 1.42
CA ILE A 18 -21.08 31.00 0.61
C ILE A 18 -19.96 30.03 1.02
N TRP A 19 -18.75 30.53 1.28
CA TRP A 19 -17.62 29.71 1.74
C TRP A 19 -17.81 29.15 3.16
N LEU A 20 -18.41 29.93 4.08
CA LEU A 20 -18.77 29.47 5.43
C LEU A 20 -19.96 28.50 5.43
N LEU A 21 -20.88 28.62 4.46
CA LEU A 21 -22.05 27.76 4.30
C LEU A 21 -21.76 26.53 3.44
N MET A 22 -20.69 26.56 2.65
CA MET A 22 -20.14 25.35 2.02
C MET A 22 -19.49 24.54 3.14
N PRO A 23 -19.97 23.33 3.44
CA PRO A 23 -19.35 22.47 4.43
C PRO A 23 -17.95 22.09 3.93
N MET A 24 -16.95 22.82 4.39
CA MET A 24 -15.54 22.47 4.25
C MET A 24 -15.29 21.27 5.15
N GLY A 25 -15.21 20.08 4.55
CA GLY A 25 -14.65 18.89 5.18
C GLY A 25 -15.68 17.99 5.87
N ASP A 26 -15.74 16.76 5.37
CA ASP A 26 -16.27 15.55 6.01
C ASP A 26 -17.74 15.57 6.48
N MET A 27 -18.62 15.15 5.57
CA MET A 27 -19.90 14.49 5.88
C MET A 27 -19.69 13.13 6.62
N ALA A 28 -18.77 13.07 7.58
CA ALA A 28 -18.52 11.88 8.38
C ALA A 28 -19.52 11.72 9.56
N GLY A 29 -20.37 12.71 9.82
CA GLY A 29 -21.24 12.75 11.00
C GLY A 29 -22.74 12.52 10.77
N GLN A 30 -23.24 12.55 9.53
CA GLN A 30 -24.66 12.28 9.25
C GLN A 30 -24.84 10.92 8.60
N THR A 31 -24.56 9.91 9.38
CA THR A 31 -24.73 8.52 8.98
C THR A 31 -26.00 7.95 9.60
N GLY A 32 -26.92 7.46 8.77
CA GLY A 32 -28.18 6.89 9.24
C GLY A 32 -28.01 5.55 9.99
N PRO A 33 -29.01 5.14 10.79
CA PRO A 33 -29.00 3.88 11.54
C PRO A 33 -28.75 2.65 10.64
N LEU A 34 -29.19 2.70 9.37
CA LEU A 34 -28.97 1.64 8.39
C LEU A 34 -27.48 1.31 8.18
N LEU A 35 -26.61 2.34 8.04
CA LEU A 35 -25.18 2.13 7.80
C LEU A 35 -24.49 1.48 9.00
N SER A 36 -24.90 1.84 10.21
CA SER A 36 -24.38 1.21 11.43
C SER A 36 -24.74 -0.27 11.52
N VAL A 37 -25.94 -0.66 11.07
CA VAL A 37 -26.36 -2.07 11.03
C VAL A 37 -25.56 -2.85 9.98
N ILE A 38 -25.36 -2.27 8.79
CA ILE A 38 -24.55 -2.90 7.73
C ILE A 38 -23.10 -3.05 8.19
N ALA A 39 -22.51 -2.00 8.79
CA ALA A 39 -21.17 -2.04 9.34
C ALA A 39 -21.04 -3.11 10.45
N ALA A 40 -22.01 -3.19 11.37
CA ALA A 40 -22.02 -4.22 12.42
C ALA A 40 -22.06 -5.64 11.86
N ARG A 41 -22.87 -5.91 10.82
CA ARG A 41 -22.90 -7.22 10.15
C ARG A 41 -21.56 -7.57 9.51
N ARG A 42 -20.90 -6.60 8.86
CA ARG A 42 -19.58 -6.82 8.27
C ARG A 42 -18.51 -7.10 9.32
N LEU A 43 -18.55 -6.39 10.45
CA LEU A 43 -17.65 -6.66 11.58
C LEU A 43 -17.90 -8.05 12.18
N ALA A 44 -19.16 -8.50 12.27
CA ALA A 44 -19.48 -9.86 12.71
C ALA A 44 -18.87 -10.93 11.78
N ARG A 45 -18.97 -10.77 10.46
CA ARG A 45 -18.31 -11.67 9.49
C ARG A 45 -16.79 -11.71 9.68
N TYR A 46 -16.16 -10.55 9.88
CA TYR A 46 -14.72 -10.48 10.18
C TYR A 46 -14.35 -11.13 11.52
N ARG A 47 -15.28 -11.11 12.49
CA ARG A 47 -15.11 -11.82 13.77
C ARG A 47 -15.10 -13.33 13.56
N ASP A 48 -15.99 -13.84 12.72
CA ASP A 48 -16.06 -15.25 12.37
C ASP A 48 -14.82 -15.70 11.60
N ALA A 49 -14.39 -14.92 10.60
CA ALA A 49 -13.15 -15.18 9.84
C ALA A 49 -11.90 -15.20 10.74
N LEU A 50 -11.83 -14.30 11.74
CA LEU A 50 -10.78 -14.31 12.75
C LEU A 50 -10.85 -15.56 13.64
N GLY A 51 -12.05 -16.02 13.99
CA GLY A 51 -12.27 -17.27 14.71
C GLY A 51 -11.72 -18.47 13.95
N VAL A 52 -11.97 -18.53 12.63
CA VAL A 52 -11.44 -19.58 11.75
C VAL A 52 -9.92 -19.50 11.68
N LEU A 53 -9.33 -18.33 11.42
CA LEU A 53 -7.87 -18.16 11.40
C LEU A 53 -7.21 -18.62 12.70
N ASN A 54 -7.82 -18.38 13.85
CA ASN A 54 -7.30 -18.84 15.13
C ASN A 54 -7.28 -20.36 15.25
N SER A 55 -8.25 -21.05 14.66
CA SER A 55 -8.37 -22.50 14.69
C SER A 55 -7.51 -23.24 13.65
N THR A 56 -7.15 -22.59 12.54
CA THR A 56 -6.45 -23.25 11.42
C THR A 56 -4.95 -23.41 11.65
N GLN A 57 -4.35 -24.38 10.96
CA GLN A 57 -2.92 -24.68 10.97
C GLN A 57 -2.33 -24.60 9.56
N TRP A 58 -1.00 -24.67 9.48
CA TRP A 58 -0.31 -24.76 8.21
C TRP A 58 -0.71 -26.07 7.51
N GLY A 59 -1.09 -25.98 6.23
CA GLY A 59 -1.56 -27.12 5.44
C GLY A 59 -3.08 -27.28 5.38
N ASP A 60 -3.85 -26.63 6.26
CA ASP A 60 -5.33 -26.73 6.24
C ASP A 60 -5.96 -26.15 4.97
N PHE A 61 -5.26 -25.22 4.30
CA PHE A 61 -5.62 -24.70 2.99
C PHE A 61 -4.69 -25.30 1.93
N ALA A 62 -5.18 -26.34 1.26
CA ALA A 62 -4.47 -27.10 0.24
C ALA A 62 -5.42 -27.47 -0.91
N PRO A 63 -5.88 -26.47 -1.70
CA PRO A 63 -6.84 -26.70 -2.79
C PRO A 63 -6.30 -27.60 -3.91
N ASN A 64 -4.97 -27.71 -4.03
CA ASN A 64 -4.31 -28.49 -5.09
C ASN A 64 -3.80 -29.87 -4.59
N ALA A 65 -4.20 -30.31 -3.41
CA ALA A 65 -3.79 -31.61 -2.89
C ALA A 65 -4.41 -32.75 -3.72
N ASN A 66 -3.57 -33.65 -4.25
CA ASN A 66 -3.96 -34.70 -5.19
C ASN A 66 -5.00 -35.70 -4.63
N GLU A 67 -5.00 -35.94 -3.32
CA GLU A 67 -5.83 -36.98 -2.69
C GLU A 67 -7.12 -36.41 -2.07
N ALA A 68 -7.05 -35.22 -1.49
CA ALA A 68 -8.19 -34.54 -0.89
C ALA A 68 -7.92 -33.01 -0.85
N PRO A 69 -8.52 -32.21 -1.74
CA PRO A 69 -8.38 -30.77 -1.69
C PRO A 69 -9.00 -30.25 -0.38
N SER A 70 -8.25 -29.40 0.33
CA SER A 70 -8.67 -28.84 1.61
C SER A 70 -8.87 -27.34 1.50
N TYR A 71 -10.02 -26.88 1.98
CA TYR A 71 -10.44 -25.48 1.96
C TYR A 71 -10.71 -24.99 3.38
N VAL A 72 -10.56 -23.69 3.61
CA VAL A 72 -10.82 -23.07 4.92
C VAL A 72 -12.09 -22.23 4.85
N ASN A 73 -12.84 -22.17 5.95
CA ASN A 73 -14.11 -21.46 6.00
C ASN A 73 -13.92 -19.93 6.14
N ILE A 74 -13.21 -19.34 5.19
CA ILE A 74 -12.96 -17.90 5.08
C ILE A 74 -13.44 -17.48 3.68
N THR A 75 -14.18 -16.38 3.57
CA THR A 75 -14.76 -15.95 2.29
C THR A 75 -13.66 -15.72 1.25
N GLY A 76 -13.79 -16.35 0.09
CA GLY A 76 -12.80 -16.40 -0.99
C GLY A 76 -11.82 -17.58 -0.90
N PHE A 77 -11.80 -18.31 0.21
CA PHE A 77 -10.97 -19.51 0.43
C PHE A 77 -11.80 -20.79 0.56
N ARG A 78 -13.14 -20.70 0.41
CA ARG A 78 -14.03 -21.86 0.40
C ARG A 78 -14.14 -22.42 -1.00
N GLU A 79 -14.43 -23.71 -1.10
CA GLU A 79 -14.67 -24.38 -2.39
C GLU A 79 -15.84 -23.72 -3.15
N ILE A 80 -16.92 -23.37 -2.43
CA ILE A 80 -18.12 -22.75 -2.99
C ILE A 80 -17.88 -21.37 -3.62
N ASP A 81 -16.75 -20.71 -3.31
CA ASP A 81 -16.44 -19.39 -3.83
C ASP A 81 -15.90 -19.47 -5.27
N GLY A 82 -15.40 -20.64 -5.71
CA GLY A 82 -15.02 -20.89 -7.10
C GLY A 82 -13.77 -20.13 -7.59
N PHE A 83 -12.97 -19.61 -6.67
CA PHE A 83 -11.71 -18.91 -6.99
C PHE A 83 -10.72 -19.89 -7.62
N ALA A 84 -9.90 -19.39 -8.55
CA ALA A 84 -8.96 -20.14 -9.38
C ALA A 84 -7.72 -20.62 -8.62
N TRP A 85 -7.90 -21.24 -7.46
CA TRP A 85 -6.82 -21.67 -6.58
C TRP A 85 -5.92 -22.77 -7.15
N GLU A 86 -6.27 -23.34 -8.32
CA GLU A 86 -5.42 -24.23 -9.11
C GLU A 86 -4.05 -23.59 -9.38
N ASP A 87 -4.02 -22.26 -9.51
CA ASP A 87 -2.84 -21.45 -9.80
C ASP A 87 -2.01 -21.07 -8.55
N LEU A 88 -2.46 -21.44 -7.34
CA LEU A 88 -1.76 -21.11 -6.09
C LEU A 88 -0.35 -21.71 -6.03
N GLY A 89 -0.17 -22.91 -6.57
CA GLY A 89 1.14 -23.57 -6.65
C GLY A 89 2.13 -22.75 -7.49
N THR A 90 1.68 -22.27 -8.66
CA THR A 90 2.44 -21.40 -9.56
C THR A 90 2.82 -20.10 -8.86
N PHE A 91 1.87 -19.46 -8.16
CA PHE A 91 2.14 -18.25 -7.38
C PHE A 91 3.23 -18.46 -6.32
N LYS A 92 3.12 -19.52 -5.51
CA LYS A 92 4.10 -19.84 -4.45
C LYS A 92 5.48 -20.16 -5.04
N GLN A 93 5.53 -20.96 -6.10
CA GLN A 93 6.78 -21.29 -6.78
C GLN A 93 7.48 -20.05 -7.33
N LYS A 94 6.73 -19.17 -8.01
CA LYS A 94 7.27 -17.94 -8.57
C LYS A 94 7.74 -16.97 -7.49
N SER A 95 6.99 -16.86 -6.39
CA SER A 95 7.37 -16.06 -5.22
C SER A 95 8.73 -16.51 -4.64
N VAL A 96 8.88 -17.82 -4.43
CA VAL A 96 10.14 -18.41 -3.93
C VAL A 96 11.28 -18.23 -4.95
N GLN A 97 11.00 -18.35 -6.24
CA GLN A 97 11.99 -18.12 -7.29
C GLN A 97 12.55 -16.69 -7.25
N LEU A 98 11.68 -15.67 -7.14
CA LEU A 98 12.09 -14.28 -7.01
C LEU A 98 12.96 -14.06 -5.78
N SER A 99 12.58 -14.65 -4.64
CA SER A 99 13.34 -14.60 -3.39
C SER A 99 14.72 -15.23 -3.47
N ARG A 100 14.81 -16.45 -4.01
CA ARG A 100 16.09 -17.16 -4.19
C ARG A 100 16.98 -16.46 -5.21
N HIS A 101 16.41 -15.79 -6.21
CA HIS A 101 17.18 -14.98 -7.15
C HIS A 101 17.72 -13.69 -6.51
N ALA A 102 16.90 -13.00 -5.70
CA ALA A 102 17.34 -11.80 -4.99
C ALA A 102 18.46 -12.09 -3.97
N VAL A 103 18.41 -13.25 -3.33
CA VAL A 103 19.41 -13.74 -2.36
C VAL A 103 20.10 -14.98 -2.94
N ALA A 104 20.87 -14.76 -4.01
CA ALA A 104 21.56 -15.83 -4.71
C ALA A 104 22.62 -16.51 -3.84
N SER A 105 22.86 -17.79 -4.12
CA SER A 105 23.84 -18.64 -3.42
C SER A 105 24.77 -19.27 -4.43
N ALA A 106 25.93 -19.77 -3.98
CA ALA A 106 26.81 -20.55 -4.84
C ALA A 106 26.07 -21.80 -5.37
N PRO A 107 26.35 -22.28 -6.59
CA PRO A 107 25.62 -23.39 -7.21
C PRO A 107 25.60 -24.68 -6.36
N ASP A 108 26.63 -24.89 -5.55
CA ASP A 108 26.82 -26.11 -4.74
C ASP A 108 26.28 -25.97 -3.30
N GLN A 109 25.62 -24.85 -2.97
CA GLN A 109 25.09 -24.59 -1.63
C GLN A 109 23.56 -24.45 -1.65
N PRO A 110 22.85 -24.82 -0.57
CA PRO A 110 21.43 -24.54 -0.46
C PRO A 110 21.18 -23.03 -0.58
N PRO A 111 20.03 -22.60 -1.12
CA PRO A 111 19.69 -21.19 -1.20
C PRO A 111 19.74 -20.53 0.19
N LEU A 112 20.60 -19.53 0.36
CA LEU A 112 20.77 -18.72 1.57
C LEU A 112 19.46 -18.05 2.03
N TRP A 113 18.52 -17.84 1.11
CA TRP A 113 17.17 -17.41 1.44
C TRP A 113 16.42 -18.43 2.30
N ASP A 114 16.51 -19.74 1.97
CA ASP A 114 15.80 -20.81 2.68
C ASP A 114 16.29 -20.93 4.14
N THR A 115 17.58 -20.67 4.38
CA THR A 115 18.21 -20.75 5.70
C THR A 115 18.19 -19.42 6.48
N ALA A 116 17.66 -18.34 5.90
CA ALA A 116 17.71 -16.99 6.47
C ALA A 116 19.15 -16.45 6.71
N GLU A 117 20.12 -16.91 5.92
CA GLU A 117 21.54 -16.55 6.00
C GLU A 117 21.97 -15.62 4.84
N GLY A 118 20.99 -15.07 4.12
CA GLY A 118 21.17 -14.12 3.03
C GLY A 118 21.83 -12.79 3.40
N GLU A 119 22.17 -12.02 2.38
CA GLU A 119 22.64 -10.64 2.57
C GLU A 119 21.56 -9.78 3.23
N PRO A 120 21.95 -8.83 4.10
CA PRO A 120 21.00 -7.99 4.79
C PRO A 120 20.30 -7.03 3.81
N VAL A 121 18.99 -6.90 3.99
CA VAL A 121 18.12 -5.98 3.25
C VAL A 121 17.69 -4.82 4.13
N TRP A 122 16.95 -3.86 3.57
CA TRP A 122 16.30 -2.81 4.36
C TRP A 122 15.35 -3.41 5.39
N GLY A 123 15.56 -3.09 6.67
CA GLY A 123 14.67 -3.52 7.74
C GLY A 123 13.27 -2.91 7.62
N THR A 124 13.20 -1.68 7.11
CA THR A 124 11.94 -0.97 6.85
C THR A 124 11.76 -0.73 5.36
N ALA A 125 10.85 -1.52 4.77
CA ALA A 125 10.50 -1.51 3.35
C ALA A 125 9.52 -0.36 2.94
N SER A 126 9.46 0.74 3.71
CA SER A 126 8.51 1.83 3.44
C SER A 126 9.04 2.76 2.35
N GLY A 127 8.24 3.05 1.34
CA GLY A 127 8.67 3.85 0.20
C GLY A 127 7.68 3.88 -0.96
N ASN A 128 8.07 4.62 -1.99
CA ASN A 128 7.38 4.68 -3.28
C ASN A 128 8.23 3.95 -4.30
N LEU A 129 7.67 2.94 -4.97
CA LEU A 129 8.32 2.12 -5.97
C LEU A 129 7.55 2.21 -7.28
N GLU A 130 8.28 2.25 -8.40
CA GLU A 130 7.73 2.26 -9.74
C GLU A 130 8.51 1.28 -10.63
N GLY A 131 7.80 0.62 -11.54
CA GLY A 131 8.40 -0.19 -12.59
C GLY A 131 7.35 -0.75 -13.54
N ASP A 132 7.81 -1.45 -14.58
CA ASP A 132 6.93 -2.08 -15.55
C ASP A 132 6.48 -3.46 -15.06
N TRP A 133 5.30 -3.90 -15.51
CA TRP A 133 4.81 -5.26 -15.30
C TRP A 133 4.50 -5.98 -16.61
N VAL A 134 4.56 -7.31 -16.56
CA VAL A 134 4.23 -8.23 -17.65
C VAL A 134 3.04 -9.10 -17.24
N TYR A 135 2.10 -9.26 -18.15
CA TYR A 135 0.90 -10.07 -17.97
C TYR A 135 1.18 -11.54 -18.27
N HIS A 136 0.70 -12.42 -17.40
CA HIS A 136 0.59 -13.85 -17.68
C HIS A 136 -0.83 -14.33 -17.37
N PRO A 137 -1.52 -15.00 -18.32
CA PRO A 137 -2.83 -15.56 -18.06
C PRO A 137 -2.73 -16.71 -17.04
N GLY A 138 -3.75 -16.86 -16.20
CA GLY A 138 -3.91 -18.02 -15.34
C GLY A 138 -4.27 -19.28 -16.14
N SER A 139 -4.28 -20.42 -15.46
CA SER A 139 -4.59 -21.71 -16.09
C SER A 139 -6.06 -21.83 -16.50
N VAL A 140 -6.96 -21.21 -15.74
CA VAL A 140 -8.41 -21.25 -15.98
C VAL A 140 -8.93 -19.84 -16.17
N PRO A 141 -9.49 -19.46 -17.33
CA PRO A 141 -10.08 -18.14 -17.50
C PRO A 141 -11.29 -17.99 -16.58
N ARG A 142 -11.35 -16.89 -15.84
CA ARG A 142 -12.47 -16.55 -14.96
C ARG A 142 -13.06 -15.20 -15.37
N SER A 143 -14.38 -15.13 -15.33
CA SER A 143 -15.15 -13.92 -15.63
C SER A 143 -16.31 -13.81 -14.64
N TYR A 144 -17.09 -12.72 -14.71
CA TYR A 144 -18.29 -12.53 -13.89
C TYR A 144 -19.18 -13.78 -13.86
N GLU A 145 -19.41 -14.42 -15.02
CA GLU A 145 -20.29 -15.58 -15.17
C GLU A 145 -19.77 -16.84 -14.48
N SER A 146 -18.49 -16.87 -14.11
CA SER A 146 -17.89 -17.98 -13.36
C SER A 146 -18.31 -18.02 -11.89
N TYR A 147 -18.99 -16.98 -11.40
CA TYR A 147 -19.27 -16.78 -9.98
C TYR A 147 -20.74 -16.60 -9.69
N ASN A 148 -21.23 -17.31 -8.67
CA ASN A 148 -22.54 -17.06 -8.07
C ASN A 148 -22.38 -16.26 -6.77
N LEU A 149 -22.26 -14.94 -6.91
CA LEU A 149 -21.98 -14.05 -5.78
C LEU A 149 -23.11 -14.05 -4.73
N SER A 150 -24.36 -14.27 -5.14
CA SER A 150 -25.50 -14.40 -4.22
C SER A 150 -25.44 -15.69 -3.40
N HIS A 151 -24.76 -16.72 -3.89
CA HIS A 151 -24.53 -17.96 -3.16
C HIS A 151 -23.27 -17.89 -2.28
N SER A 152 -22.19 -17.27 -2.79
CA SER A 152 -20.94 -17.07 -2.06
C SER A 152 -21.12 -16.09 -0.89
N VAL A 153 -21.81 -14.98 -1.10
CA VAL A 153 -22.03 -13.94 -0.10
C VAL A 153 -23.50 -13.51 -0.10
N PRO A 154 -24.40 -14.31 0.52
CA PRO A 154 -25.85 -14.09 0.46
C PRO A 154 -26.32 -12.82 1.17
N ASP A 155 -25.52 -12.31 2.12
CA ASP A 155 -25.84 -11.10 2.88
C ASP A 155 -25.59 -9.80 2.11
N MET A 156 -25.18 -9.88 0.84
CA MET A 156 -24.76 -8.74 0.02
C MET A 156 -25.63 -8.56 -1.22
N ASP A 157 -26.16 -7.34 -1.37
CA ASP A 157 -26.84 -6.91 -2.59
C ASP A 157 -25.80 -6.33 -3.56
N TRP A 158 -25.40 -7.13 -4.55
CA TRP A 158 -24.39 -6.76 -5.54
C TRP A 158 -24.96 -5.81 -6.59
N ILE A 159 -24.22 -4.74 -6.91
CA ILE A 159 -24.54 -3.84 -8.02
C ILE A 159 -23.66 -4.16 -9.22
N GLY A 160 -24.26 -4.14 -10.41
CA GLY A 160 -23.56 -4.43 -11.66
C GLY A 160 -23.60 -5.92 -12.02
N ASP A 161 -24.79 -6.52 -11.97
CA ASP A 161 -25.01 -7.85 -12.55
C ASP A 161 -24.59 -7.85 -14.03
N ARG A 162 -23.73 -8.81 -14.40
CA ARG A 162 -23.15 -8.98 -15.75
C ARG A 162 -22.27 -7.83 -16.26
N ILE A 163 -21.70 -7.01 -15.37
CA ILE A 163 -20.67 -6.04 -15.75
C ILE A 163 -19.29 -6.66 -15.53
N ASP A 164 -18.36 -6.39 -16.43
CA ASP A 164 -16.96 -6.75 -16.25
C ASP A 164 -16.45 -6.19 -14.92
N TRP A 165 -15.76 -7.04 -14.16
CA TRP A 165 -15.28 -6.65 -12.84
C TRP A 165 -14.28 -5.49 -12.95
N GLY A 166 -14.36 -4.56 -11.99
CA GLY A 166 -13.36 -3.52 -11.85
C GLY A 166 -11.98 -4.13 -11.62
N ARG A 167 -10.90 -3.41 -11.96
CA ARG A 167 -9.52 -3.92 -11.83
C ARG A 167 -9.16 -5.10 -12.72
N ASN A 168 -10.01 -5.44 -13.68
CA ASN A 168 -9.66 -6.41 -14.72
C ASN A 168 -8.66 -5.79 -15.71
N LEU A 169 -7.55 -6.50 -15.94
CA LEU A 169 -6.45 -6.06 -16.80
C LEU A 169 -6.39 -6.96 -18.02
N THR A 170 -6.41 -6.36 -19.20
CA THR A 170 -6.43 -7.09 -20.48
C THR A 170 -5.17 -6.88 -21.31
N GLY A 171 -4.39 -5.85 -21.02
CA GLY A 171 -3.13 -5.58 -21.73
C GLY A 171 -2.00 -6.52 -21.35
N ARG A 172 -1.05 -6.68 -22.27
CA ARG A 172 0.13 -7.54 -22.10
C ARG A 172 1.18 -6.97 -21.14
N SER A 173 1.18 -5.65 -20.95
CA SER A 173 2.13 -4.96 -20.08
C SER A 173 1.61 -3.58 -19.66
N GLY A 174 2.21 -3.05 -18.60
CA GLY A 174 1.84 -1.76 -18.04
C GLY A 174 2.82 -1.26 -17.01
N ARG A 175 2.40 -0.23 -16.27
CA ARG A 175 3.17 0.35 -15.17
C ARG A 175 2.54 0.00 -13.83
N MET A 176 3.40 -0.29 -12.86
CA MET A 176 3.05 -0.61 -11.49
C MET A 176 3.68 0.44 -10.58
N HIS A 177 2.85 1.09 -9.77
CA HIS A 177 3.32 1.93 -8.67
C HIS A 177 2.90 1.29 -7.35
N LEU A 178 3.87 1.01 -6.50
CA LEU A 178 3.66 0.43 -5.19
C LEU A 178 4.12 1.42 -4.12
N HIS A 179 3.17 1.97 -3.39
CA HIS A 179 3.43 2.73 -2.17
C HIS A 179 3.28 1.81 -0.96
N MET A 180 4.29 1.75 -0.10
CA MET A 180 4.29 0.91 1.09
C MET A 180 4.58 1.72 2.35
N GLU A 181 3.83 1.39 3.39
CA GLU A 181 3.97 1.95 4.73
C GLU A 181 4.00 0.81 5.75
N GLY A 182 5.17 0.57 6.33
CA GLY A 182 5.39 -0.42 7.38
C GLY A 182 5.29 0.21 8.77
N ASN A 183 4.79 -0.56 9.73
CA ASN A 183 4.88 -0.15 11.13
C ASN A 183 6.36 -0.04 11.55
N LYS A 184 6.68 0.99 12.33
CA LYS A 184 8.02 1.21 12.91
C LYS A 184 8.45 0.07 13.83
N THR A 185 7.48 -0.58 14.49
CA THR A 185 7.74 -1.68 15.42
C THR A 185 7.71 -3.02 14.72
N ALA A 186 8.80 -3.78 14.86
CA ALA A 186 8.85 -5.19 14.49
C ALA A 186 8.58 -6.05 15.73
N THR A 187 7.90 -7.17 15.54
CA THR A 187 7.62 -8.15 16.59
C THR A 187 8.47 -9.38 16.32
N SER A 188 9.15 -9.86 17.35
CA SER A 188 9.97 -11.07 17.27
C SER A 188 9.18 -12.29 17.72
N TYR A 189 9.41 -13.42 17.07
CA TYR A 189 8.80 -14.72 17.29
C TYR A 189 9.88 -15.79 17.30
N GLU A 190 9.61 -16.87 18.03
CA GLU A 190 10.48 -18.05 18.01
C GLU A 190 10.40 -18.71 16.64
N GLN A 191 11.56 -18.94 16.05
CA GLN A 191 11.70 -19.51 14.72
C GLN A 191 11.60 -21.04 14.79
N LEU A 192 10.92 -21.65 13.82
CA LEU A 192 10.90 -23.10 13.69
C LEU A 192 12.30 -23.70 13.44
N PRO A 193 12.52 -24.99 13.77
CA PRO A 193 13.82 -25.62 13.58
C PRO A 193 14.20 -25.68 12.08
N ARG A 194 15.50 -25.79 11.81
CA ARG A 194 16.09 -25.64 10.46
C ARG A 194 15.58 -26.67 9.44
N ASP A 195 15.03 -27.79 9.89
CA ASP A 195 14.42 -28.84 9.08
C ASP A 195 13.10 -28.40 8.41
N GLN A 196 12.50 -27.29 8.85
CA GLN A 196 11.24 -26.74 8.33
C GLN A 196 11.44 -25.48 7.48
N ALA A 197 12.52 -25.43 6.70
CA ALA A 197 12.77 -24.36 5.74
C ALA A 197 11.62 -24.20 4.71
N PRO A 198 11.35 -22.99 4.17
CA PRO A 198 12.09 -21.76 4.38
C PRO A 198 11.80 -21.08 5.72
N LEU A 199 12.86 -20.56 6.34
CA LEU A 199 12.78 -19.90 7.63
C LEU A 199 12.49 -18.41 7.45
N SER A 200 11.59 -17.85 8.27
CA SER A 200 11.11 -16.46 8.25
C SER A 200 11.86 -15.52 9.20
N GLY A 201 12.95 -16.02 9.81
CA GLY A 201 13.88 -15.22 10.59
C GLY A 201 13.31 -14.71 11.93
N GLY A 202 12.11 -15.12 12.30
CA GLY A 202 11.49 -14.82 13.58
C GLY A 202 11.21 -13.33 13.82
N THR A 203 11.18 -12.48 12.80
CA THR A 203 10.82 -11.07 12.96
C THR A 203 9.83 -10.66 11.88
N ILE A 204 8.72 -10.05 12.29
CA ILE A 204 7.62 -9.70 11.40
C ILE A 204 7.01 -8.36 11.80
N ARG A 205 6.46 -7.64 10.83
CA ARG A 205 5.72 -6.39 11.06
C ARG A 205 4.53 -6.28 10.12
N HIS A 206 3.53 -5.50 10.55
CA HIS A 206 2.39 -5.16 9.72
C HIS A 206 2.80 -4.12 8.67
N VAL A 207 2.28 -4.28 7.45
CA VAL A 207 2.48 -3.34 6.35
C VAL A 207 1.14 -3.03 5.68
N LYS A 208 1.02 -1.79 5.22
CA LYS A 208 -0.07 -1.33 4.37
C LYS A 208 0.52 -0.92 3.03
N GLY A 209 -0.16 -1.27 1.95
CA GLY A 209 0.21 -0.89 0.60
C GLY A 209 -0.90 -0.08 -0.08
N ALA A 210 -0.52 0.78 -1.01
CA ALA A 210 -1.38 1.26 -2.08
C ALA A 210 -0.73 0.87 -3.41
N LEU A 211 -1.47 0.12 -4.23
CA LEU A 211 -1.03 -0.36 -5.53
C LEU A 211 -1.82 0.36 -6.62
N SER A 212 -1.10 0.95 -7.57
CA SER A 212 -1.64 1.53 -8.78
C SER A 212 -1.17 0.70 -9.98
N LEU A 213 -2.11 0.17 -10.74
CA LEU A 213 -1.86 -0.62 -11.94
C LEU A 213 -2.38 0.15 -13.14
N GLN A 214 -1.46 0.58 -14.01
CA GLN A 214 -1.80 1.20 -15.26
C GLN A 214 -1.66 0.19 -16.40
N ASP A 215 -2.75 -0.11 -17.08
CA ASP A 215 -2.74 -0.91 -18.30
C ASP A 215 -2.34 -0.04 -19.50
N THR A 216 -1.13 -0.21 -20.03
CA THR A 216 -0.65 0.63 -21.15
C THR A 216 -0.98 0.06 -22.53
N HIS A 217 -1.14 -1.27 -22.63
CA HIS A 217 -1.29 -1.98 -23.90
C HIS A 217 -2.65 -2.68 -24.06
N GLY A 218 -3.60 -2.44 -23.15
CA GLY A 218 -4.96 -2.98 -23.19
C GLY A 218 -6.00 -1.89 -22.99
N SER A 219 -6.67 -1.92 -21.84
CA SER A 219 -7.81 -1.06 -21.49
C SER A 219 -7.49 0.43 -21.33
N GLN A 220 -6.20 0.81 -21.24
CA GLN A 220 -5.75 2.18 -20.91
C GLN A 220 -6.30 2.69 -19.56
N SER A 221 -6.78 1.79 -18.72
CA SER A 221 -7.31 2.11 -17.40
C SER A 221 -6.19 2.11 -16.35
N THR A 222 -6.38 2.94 -15.32
CA THR A 222 -5.54 2.93 -14.13
C THR A 222 -6.40 2.53 -12.95
N TRP A 223 -5.96 1.53 -12.21
CA TRP A 223 -6.67 0.99 -11.06
C TRP A 223 -5.85 1.19 -9.81
N ASP A 224 -6.45 1.88 -8.84
CA ASP A 224 -5.85 2.10 -7.53
C ASP A 224 -6.56 1.25 -6.48
N MET A 225 -5.79 0.65 -5.58
CA MET A 225 -6.31 -0.18 -4.50
C MET A 225 -5.42 -0.18 -3.28
N ARG A 226 -6.01 -0.53 -2.14
CA ARG A 226 -5.31 -0.73 -0.88
C ARG A 226 -5.05 -2.20 -0.62
N LEU A 227 -3.86 -2.46 -0.12
CA LEU A 227 -3.37 -3.78 0.24
C LEU A 227 -3.01 -3.80 1.73
N TRP A 228 -3.20 -4.95 2.36
CA TRP A 228 -2.90 -5.15 3.77
C TRP A 228 -2.12 -6.43 3.94
N GLY A 229 -1.13 -6.43 4.82
CA GLY A 229 -0.40 -7.65 5.10
C GLY A 229 0.78 -7.49 6.02
N VAL A 230 1.82 -8.25 5.73
CA VAL A 230 2.98 -8.42 6.61
C VAL A 230 4.29 -8.37 5.85
N HIS A 231 5.34 -7.96 6.55
CA HIS A 231 6.71 -7.89 6.08
C HIS A 231 7.63 -8.63 7.05
N TRP A 232 8.50 -9.49 6.52
CA TRP A 232 9.57 -10.20 7.23
C TRP A 232 10.92 -9.53 6.91
N PRO A 233 11.42 -8.65 7.80
CA PRO A 233 12.56 -7.78 7.50
C PRO A 233 13.88 -8.50 7.26
N ARG A 234 14.05 -9.72 7.81
CA ARG A 234 15.33 -10.43 7.70
C ARG A 234 15.57 -10.96 6.29
N GLN A 235 14.52 -11.47 5.65
CA GLN A 235 14.55 -11.98 4.28
C GLN A 235 14.07 -10.95 3.27
N GLY A 236 13.45 -9.85 3.71
CA GLY A 236 12.87 -8.85 2.82
C GLY A 236 11.61 -9.33 2.12
N VAL A 237 10.86 -10.26 2.72
CA VAL A 237 9.64 -10.80 2.12
C VAL A 237 8.46 -9.95 2.55
N VAL A 238 7.63 -9.56 1.59
CA VAL A 238 6.41 -8.80 1.79
C VAL A 238 5.26 -9.60 1.18
N LEU A 239 4.22 -9.86 1.96
CA LEU A 239 3.00 -10.50 1.48
C LEU A 239 1.82 -9.63 1.86
N MET A 240 1.02 -9.24 0.86
CA MET A 240 -0.16 -8.39 1.06
C MET A 240 -1.31 -8.90 0.20
N THR A 241 -2.54 -8.59 0.62
CA THR A 241 -3.75 -8.94 -0.09
C THR A 241 -4.73 -7.76 -0.10
N THR A 242 -5.60 -7.72 -1.10
CA THR A 242 -6.85 -6.94 -1.01
C THR A 242 -7.79 -7.58 0.01
N THR A 243 -8.78 -6.82 0.46
CA THR A 243 -9.89 -7.36 1.24
C THR A 243 -11.19 -6.64 0.84
N SER A 244 -12.22 -7.43 0.55
CA SER A 244 -13.52 -7.00 0.09
C SER A 244 -14.62 -7.90 0.66
N GLU A 245 -15.85 -7.68 0.23
CA GLU A 245 -17.01 -8.45 0.66
C GLU A 245 -17.02 -9.89 0.12
N LYS A 246 -16.31 -10.16 -0.98
CA LYS A 246 -16.14 -11.50 -1.58
C LYS A 246 -14.78 -12.15 -1.31
N PHE A 247 -13.84 -11.40 -0.72
CA PHE A 247 -12.51 -11.91 -0.44
C PHE A 247 -11.97 -11.36 0.89
N GLU A 248 -11.93 -12.21 1.89
CA GLU A 248 -11.41 -11.93 3.22
C GLU A 248 -9.89 -12.13 3.28
N GLY A 249 -9.19 -11.52 2.31
CA GLY A 249 -7.78 -11.78 2.04
C GLY A 249 -6.87 -11.63 3.26
N ILE A 250 -7.06 -10.59 4.09
CA ILE A 250 -6.23 -10.37 5.28
C ILE A 250 -6.37 -11.50 6.33
N PHE A 251 -7.53 -12.17 6.40
CA PHE A 251 -7.76 -13.28 7.31
C PHE A 251 -7.19 -14.59 6.76
N GLY A 252 -7.24 -14.78 5.43
CA GLY A 252 -6.62 -15.94 4.77
C GLY A 252 -5.13 -15.78 4.46
N LEU A 253 -4.56 -14.58 4.62
CA LEU A 253 -3.19 -14.24 4.25
C LEU A 253 -2.13 -15.22 4.77
N PRO A 254 -2.17 -15.70 6.03
CA PRO A 254 -1.20 -16.68 6.52
C PRO A 254 -1.13 -17.95 5.66
N HIS A 255 -2.23 -18.42 5.08
CA HIS A 255 -2.25 -19.62 4.25
C HIS A 255 -1.55 -19.44 2.89
N LEU A 256 -1.32 -18.19 2.48
CA LEU A 256 -0.66 -17.81 1.24
C LEU A 256 0.87 -17.70 1.39
N THR A 257 1.41 -17.93 2.60
CA THR A 257 2.84 -17.79 2.85
C THR A 257 3.68 -18.87 2.16
N PRO A 258 4.99 -18.63 1.96
CA PRO A 258 5.89 -19.60 1.33
C PRO A 258 6.18 -20.85 2.17
N GLY A 259 6.05 -20.77 3.49
CA GLY A 259 6.40 -21.87 4.40
C GLY A 259 5.72 -21.79 5.77
N PRO A 260 5.91 -22.82 6.62
CA PRO A 260 5.26 -22.95 7.93
C PRO A 260 5.70 -21.88 8.93
N ASP A 261 6.98 -21.47 8.92
CA ASP A 261 7.50 -20.44 9.84
C ASP A 261 6.90 -19.06 9.53
N TYR A 262 6.70 -18.76 8.25
CA TYR A 262 5.98 -17.58 7.78
C TYR A 262 4.51 -17.62 8.21
N PHE A 263 3.86 -18.79 8.11
CA PHE A 263 2.48 -18.98 8.55
C PHE A 263 2.34 -18.69 10.05
N GLN A 264 3.18 -19.28 10.89
CA GLN A 264 3.10 -19.14 12.34
C GLN A 264 3.30 -17.68 12.77
N SER A 265 4.33 -17.02 12.24
CA SER A 265 4.64 -15.62 12.59
C SER A 265 3.56 -14.64 12.07
N SER A 266 3.03 -14.85 10.87
CA SER A 266 1.94 -14.02 10.33
C SER A 266 0.62 -14.23 11.06
N LYS A 267 0.24 -15.48 11.34
CA LYS A 267 -0.95 -15.81 12.13
C LYS A 267 -0.89 -15.13 13.50
N ALA A 268 0.21 -15.27 14.22
CA ALA A 268 0.34 -14.69 15.55
C ALA A 268 0.23 -13.15 15.55
N LEU A 269 0.92 -12.48 14.61
CA LEU A 269 0.84 -11.02 14.46
C LEU A 269 -0.57 -10.55 14.07
N LEU A 270 -1.18 -11.20 13.08
CA LEU A 270 -2.49 -10.81 12.56
C LEU A 270 -3.58 -11.09 13.58
N THR A 271 -3.60 -12.25 14.25
CA THR A 271 -4.58 -12.53 15.31
C THR A 271 -4.61 -11.42 16.36
N GLN A 272 -3.44 -10.99 16.85
CA GLN A 272 -3.36 -9.92 17.85
C GLN A 272 -3.87 -8.57 17.30
N ARG A 273 -3.45 -8.21 16.09
CA ARG A 273 -3.78 -6.91 15.48
C ARG A 273 -5.23 -6.81 15.05
N LEU A 274 -5.72 -7.83 14.35
CA LEU A 274 -7.10 -7.91 13.87
C LEU A 274 -8.06 -7.90 15.06
N ASN A 275 -7.78 -8.68 16.11
CA ASN A 275 -8.60 -8.67 17.33
C ASN A 275 -8.71 -7.26 17.93
N LYS A 276 -7.59 -6.55 18.09
CA LYS A 276 -7.57 -5.18 18.65
C LYS A 276 -8.34 -4.18 17.79
N VAL A 277 -8.23 -4.28 16.47
CA VAL A 277 -8.95 -3.38 15.55
C VAL A 277 -10.45 -3.68 15.57
N LEU A 278 -10.86 -4.96 15.55
CA LEU A 278 -12.26 -5.35 15.63
C LEU A 278 -12.90 -4.89 16.94
N GLU A 279 -12.27 -5.13 18.10
CA GLU A 279 -12.77 -4.66 19.40
C GLU A 279 -12.93 -3.14 19.47
N THR A 280 -12.08 -2.39 18.76
CA THR A 280 -12.17 -0.94 18.70
C THR A 280 -13.31 -0.50 17.77
N LYS A 281 -13.46 -1.15 16.62
CA LYS A 281 -14.50 -0.85 15.64
C LYS A 281 -15.89 -1.24 16.12
N GLU A 282 -16.05 -2.38 16.77
CA GLU A 282 -17.32 -2.84 17.35
C GLU A 282 -17.84 -1.86 18.42
N ARG A 283 -16.96 -1.35 19.29
CA ARG A 283 -17.32 -0.34 20.30
C ARG A 283 -17.72 1.00 19.68
N ASN A 284 -17.12 1.34 18.54
CA ASN A 284 -17.31 2.64 17.89
C ASN A 284 -18.21 2.57 16.66
N VAL A 285 -18.95 1.48 16.44
CA VAL A 285 -19.70 1.22 15.20
C VAL A 285 -20.75 2.30 14.87
N TYR A 286 -21.29 2.97 15.90
CA TYR A 286 -22.25 4.06 15.71
C TYR A 286 -21.60 5.37 15.25
N THR A 287 -20.35 5.62 15.67
CA THR A 287 -19.58 6.83 15.35
C THR A 287 -18.70 6.66 14.11
N ASP A 288 -18.24 5.44 13.85
CA ASP A 288 -17.33 5.11 12.77
C ASP A 288 -17.79 3.84 12.06
N GLN A 289 -18.41 4.04 10.90
CA GLN A 289 -18.97 2.96 10.09
C GLN A 289 -18.02 2.53 8.98
N THR A 290 -16.80 3.07 8.95
CA THR A 290 -15.82 2.64 7.95
C THR A 290 -15.39 1.22 8.26
N VAL A 291 -15.48 0.35 7.25
CA VAL A 291 -15.07 -1.05 7.36
C VAL A 291 -13.54 -1.10 7.31
N PRO A 292 -12.89 -1.77 8.29
CA PRO A 292 -11.44 -1.88 8.29
C PRO A 292 -10.97 -2.74 7.12
N TRP A 293 -9.74 -2.49 6.66
CA TRP A 293 -9.06 -3.26 5.62
C TRP A 293 -9.68 -3.27 4.22
N SER A 294 -10.71 -2.46 3.95
CA SER A 294 -11.24 -2.34 2.59
C SER A 294 -10.13 -2.02 1.57
N SER A 295 -10.21 -2.69 0.42
CA SER A 295 -9.32 -2.45 -0.72
C SER A 295 -9.61 -1.12 -1.43
N GLU A 296 -10.70 -0.44 -1.08
CA GLU A 296 -11.07 0.86 -1.66
C GLU A 296 -10.16 1.98 -1.18
N VAL A 297 -9.70 2.81 -2.12
CA VAL A 297 -8.83 3.96 -1.84
C VAL A 297 -9.63 5.05 -1.12
N GLN A 298 -10.92 5.19 -1.41
CA GLN A 298 -11.79 6.13 -0.71
C GLN A 298 -12.65 5.37 0.30
N SER A 299 -12.37 5.58 1.59
CA SER A 299 -13.15 5.01 2.68
C SER A 299 -14.42 5.83 2.91
N SER A 300 -15.36 5.77 1.94
CA SER A 300 -16.69 6.36 2.11
C SER A 300 -17.67 5.30 2.62
N PRO A 301 -18.42 5.58 3.71
CA PRO A 301 -19.51 4.71 4.16
C PRO A 301 -20.58 4.47 3.09
N GLN A 302 -20.66 5.30 2.04
CA GLN A 302 -21.62 5.09 0.95
C GLN A 302 -21.32 3.86 0.10
N PHE A 303 -20.05 3.43 0.00
CA PHE A 303 -19.70 2.19 -0.69
C PHE A 303 -20.29 0.95 0.00
N LEU A 304 -20.71 1.06 1.26
CA LEU A 304 -21.37 -0.03 1.98
C LEU A 304 -22.72 -0.42 1.37
N LEU A 305 -23.39 0.53 0.72
CA LEU A 305 -24.73 0.36 0.15
C LEU A 305 -24.70 -0.27 -1.25
N SER A 306 -23.53 -0.22 -1.91
CA SER A 306 -23.40 -0.46 -3.35
C SER A 306 -22.05 -1.11 -3.69
N PRO A 307 -21.78 -2.34 -3.21
CA PRO A 307 -20.55 -3.05 -3.56
C PRO A 307 -20.58 -3.44 -5.05
N ALA A 308 -19.56 -3.03 -5.79
CA ALA A 308 -19.33 -3.50 -7.16
C ALA A 308 -18.24 -4.58 -7.14
N PRO A 309 -18.39 -5.70 -7.87
CA PRO A 309 -17.37 -6.74 -7.90
C PRO A 309 -16.11 -6.25 -8.62
N GLN A 310 -14.96 -6.47 -8.00
CA GLN A 310 -13.63 -6.09 -8.50
C GLN A 310 -12.68 -7.29 -8.46
N CYS A 311 -11.67 -7.33 -9.33
CA CYS A 311 -10.60 -8.32 -9.23
C CYS A 311 -9.83 -8.12 -7.92
N GLU A 312 -9.67 -9.21 -7.18
CA GLU A 312 -8.94 -9.28 -5.92
C GLU A 312 -7.49 -9.66 -6.20
N LEU A 313 -6.55 -9.12 -5.43
CA LEU A 313 -5.13 -9.29 -5.67
C LEU A 313 -4.39 -9.79 -4.44
N ILE A 314 -3.47 -10.72 -4.68
CA ILE A 314 -2.46 -11.20 -3.75
C ILE A 314 -1.12 -10.74 -4.28
N VAL A 315 -0.36 -10.02 -3.46
CA VAL A 315 0.92 -9.43 -3.84
C VAL A 315 2.02 -10.04 -2.97
N TYR A 316 2.97 -10.68 -3.63
CA TYR A 316 4.25 -11.04 -3.04
C TYR A 316 5.32 -10.10 -3.58
N ALA A 317 6.07 -9.45 -2.70
CA ALA A 317 7.20 -8.63 -3.08
C ALA A 317 8.45 -9.01 -2.27
N GLN A 318 9.58 -9.05 -2.95
CA GLN A 318 10.89 -9.37 -2.39
C GLN A 318 11.78 -8.12 -2.45
N VAL A 319 12.21 -7.64 -1.28
CA VAL A 319 13.20 -6.57 -1.15
C VAL A 319 14.58 -7.11 -1.52
N HIS A 320 15.25 -6.46 -2.46
CA HIS A 320 16.58 -6.89 -2.87
C HIS A 320 17.64 -6.40 -1.88
N PRO A 321 18.71 -7.20 -1.67
CA PRO A 321 19.91 -6.73 -0.99
C PRO A 321 20.53 -5.51 -1.68
N LEU A 322 21.24 -4.73 -0.88
CA LEU A 322 21.92 -3.53 -1.32
C LEU A 322 23.25 -3.87 -1.97
N ASP A 323 23.58 -3.18 -3.05
CA ASP A 323 24.87 -3.32 -3.72
C ASP A 323 26.01 -2.79 -2.82
N ARG A 324 26.84 -3.72 -2.32
CA ARG A 324 27.97 -3.44 -1.41
C ARG A 324 28.93 -2.41 -2.01
N ALA A 325 29.20 -2.51 -3.32
CA ALA A 325 30.18 -1.64 -3.98
C ALA A 325 29.73 -0.18 -3.98
N ARG A 326 28.42 0.06 -4.14
CA ARG A 326 27.83 1.40 -4.12
C ARG A 326 27.77 2.00 -2.72
N LEU A 327 27.43 1.18 -1.71
CA LEU A 327 27.31 1.65 -0.33
C LEU A 327 28.66 2.06 0.28
N LEU A 328 29.72 1.32 -0.03
CA LEU A 328 31.00 1.48 0.63
C LEU A 328 32.01 2.31 -0.17
N SER A 329 31.60 2.88 -1.31
CA SER A 329 32.48 3.64 -2.22
C SER A 329 33.80 2.92 -2.49
N GLY A 330 33.74 1.60 -2.70
CA GLY A 330 34.92 0.76 -2.95
C GLY A 330 35.69 0.27 -1.70
N LYS A 331 35.21 0.52 -0.47
CA LYS A 331 35.77 -0.13 0.73
C LYS A 331 35.12 -1.50 0.93
N GLU A 332 35.90 -2.53 1.22
CA GLU A 332 35.33 -3.87 1.48
C GLU A 332 34.74 -3.95 2.89
N ALA A 333 33.42 -4.12 3.00
CA ALA A 333 32.82 -4.65 4.22
C ALA A 333 33.05 -6.15 4.22
N LYS A 334 33.81 -6.62 5.21
CA LYS A 334 34.27 -8.01 5.27
C LYS A 334 33.16 -8.99 5.70
N ASP A 335 32.07 -8.51 6.31
CA ASP A 335 31.05 -9.37 6.92
C ASP A 335 29.60 -8.85 6.75
N ASN A 336 28.63 -9.77 6.68
CA ASN A 336 27.19 -9.51 6.64
C ASN A 336 26.70 -8.80 7.91
N LEU A 337 27.30 -9.10 9.06
CA LEU A 337 26.95 -8.47 10.33
C LEU A 337 27.25 -6.97 10.33
N ASP A 338 28.38 -6.57 9.75
CA ASP A 338 28.76 -5.16 9.64
C ASP A 338 27.86 -4.43 8.65
N MET A 339 27.47 -5.09 7.55
CA MET A 339 26.47 -4.56 6.61
C MET A 339 25.11 -4.37 7.26
N ALA A 340 24.64 -5.34 8.05
CA ALA A 340 23.36 -5.23 8.76
C ALA A 340 23.37 -4.07 9.77
N ARG A 341 24.47 -3.88 10.49
CA ARG A 341 24.66 -2.74 11.41
C ARG A 341 24.69 -1.41 10.69
N LEU A 342 25.37 -1.34 9.53
CA LEU A 342 25.42 -0.14 8.70
C LEU A 342 24.02 0.23 8.18
N ILE A 343 23.28 -0.74 7.66
CA ILE A 343 21.90 -0.54 7.19
C ILE A 343 21.03 -0.04 8.35
N GLY A 344 21.11 -0.67 9.52
CA GLY A 344 20.39 -0.24 10.72
C GLY A 344 20.72 1.20 11.12
N ALA A 345 22.01 1.57 11.11
CA ALA A 345 22.44 2.94 11.41
C ALA A 345 21.89 3.97 10.41
N ILE A 346 21.83 3.62 9.11
CA ILE A 346 21.23 4.47 8.08
C ILE A 346 19.73 4.60 8.32
N GLU A 347 19.03 3.50 8.62
CA GLU A 347 17.58 3.54 8.90
C GLU A 347 17.24 4.35 10.15
N ASP A 348 18.04 4.24 11.21
CA ASP A 348 17.85 4.99 12.45
C ASP A 348 18.04 6.50 12.22
N GLU A 349 19.04 6.90 11.44
CA GLU A 349 19.27 8.30 11.08
C GLU A 349 18.15 8.84 10.17
N LEU A 350 17.64 8.03 9.23
CA LEU A 350 16.50 8.42 8.38
C LEU A 350 15.20 8.57 9.18
N ALA A 351 14.97 7.70 10.15
CA ALA A 351 13.77 7.72 10.99
C ALA A 351 13.81 8.87 12.01
N ALA A 352 14.98 9.17 12.57
CA ALA A 352 15.20 10.22 13.55
C ALA A 352 16.56 10.91 13.31
N PRO A 353 16.60 12.00 12.52
CA PRO A 353 17.86 12.63 12.13
C PRO A 353 18.59 13.22 13.33
N LYS A 354 19.78 12.69 13.63
CA LYS A 354 20.68 13.15 14.69
C LYS A 354 21.88 13.92 14.13
N GLY A 355 22.00 14.03 12.80
CA GLY A 355 23.10 14.68 12.10
C GLY A 355 24.28 13.76 11.85
N ALA A 356 24.10 12.44 11.92
CA ALA A 356 25.15 11.51 11.53
C ALA A 356 25.41 11.62 10.01
N PRO A 357 26.68 11.60 9.56
CA PRO A 357 26.99 11.64 8.14
C PRO A 357 26.60 10.30 7.50
N VAL A 358 25.36 10.19 7.05
CA VAL A 358 24.90 9.16 6.12
C VAL A 358 25.30 9.58 4.71
N GLY A 359 26.03 8.70 4.01
CA GLY A 359 26.44 8.93 2.63
C GLY A 359 25.26 8.96 1.65
N HIS A 360 25.51 8.63 0.39
CA HIS A 360 24.42 8.50 -0.57
C HIS A 360 23.47 7.36 -0.17
N ILE A 361 22.19 7.68 0.04
CA ILE A 361 21.17 6.70 0.42
C ILE A 361 20.78 5.91 -0.83
N PRO A 362 21.01 4.59 -0.87
CA PRO A 362 20.70 3.80 -2.05
C PRO A 362 19.18 3.67 -2.22
N LYS A 363 18.77 3.50 -3.48
CA LYS A 363 17.38 3.27 -3.85
C LYS A 363 16.84 1.97 -3.22
N LEU A 364 15.53 1.95 -2.99
CA LEU A 364 14.80 0.75 -2.64
C LEU A 364 14.47 -0.01 -3.93
N ARG A 365 14.78 -1.31 -3.97
CA ARG A 365 14.50 -2.19 -5.12
C ARG A 365 13.71 -3.41 -4.67
N MET A 366 12.63 -3.73 -5.38
CA MET A 366 11.81 -4.90 -5.12
C MET A 366 11.40 -5.62 -6.40
N SER A 367 11.45 -6.95 -6.39
CA SER A 367 10.72 -7.76 -7.37
C SER A 367 9.35 -8.10 -6.79
N ALA A 368 8.33 -8.18 -7.64
CA ALA A 368 6.97 -8.46 -7.21
C ALA A 368 6.25 -9.40 -8.20
N VAL A 369 5.43 -10.27 -7.64
CA VAL A 369 4.42 -11.06 -8.36
C VAL A 369 3.06 -10.77 -7.74
N VAL A 370 2.11 -10.44 -8.59
CA VAL A 370 0.72 -10.18 -8.26
C VAL A 370 -0.10 -11.29 -8.88
N TYR A 371 -1.02 -11.87 -8.11
CA TYR A 371 -1.91 -12.92 -8.56
C TYR A 371 -3.35 -12.54 -8.21
N SER A 372 -4.23 -12.64 -9.21
CA SER A 372 -5.67 -12.47 -9.03
C SER A 372 -6.34 -13.84 -9.06
N PRO A 373 -6.80 -14.37 -7.90
CA PRO A 373 -7.44 -15.68 -7.86
C PRO A 373 -8.84 -15.69 -8.48
N ASP A 374 -9.43 -14.53 -8.70
CA ASP A 374 -10.83 -14.39 -9.11
C ASP A 374 -10.95 -13.89 -10.57
N CYS A 375 -9.97 -13.16 -11.09
CA CYS A 375 -9.84 -12.88 -12.53
C CYS A 375 -8.79 -13.77 -13.23
N ALA A 376 -8.15 -14.67 -12.48
CA ALA A 376 -7.21 -15.68 -12.95
C ALA A 376 -6.12 -15.12 -13.88
N PHE A 377 -5.34 -14.18 -13.36
CA PHE A 377 -4.15 -13.66 -14.04
C PHE A 377 -3.01 -13.39 -13.06
N PHE A 378 -1.82 -13.26 -13.63
CA PHE A 378 -0.61 -12.89 -12.94
C PHE A 378 0.00 -11.64 -13.56
N LEU A 379 0.57 -10.79 -12.70
CA LEU A 379 1.42 -9.69 -13.12
C LEU A 379 2.78 -9.86 -12.45
N GLU A 380 3.84 -9.77 -13.24
CA GLU A 380 5.20 -9.82 -12.72
C GLU A 380 5.93 -8.52 -13.00
N SER A 381 6.66 -8.01 -12.01
CA SER A 381 7.55 -6.87 -12.20
C SER A 381 8.67 -7.22 -13.18
N LYS A 382 8.81 -6.44 -14.24
CA LYS A 382 9.79 -6.67 -15.30
C LYS A 382 11.22 -6.49 -14.78
N GLY A 383 12.03 -7.55 -14.81
CA GLY A 383 13.43 -7.50 -14.41
C GLY A 383 14.11 -8.88 -14.39
N PRO A 384 15.35 -8.97 -13.89
CA PRO A 384 16.09 -10.23 -13.84
C PRO A 384 15.44 -11.29 -12.95
N PRO A 385 15.43 -12.58 -13.30
CA PRO A 385 16.31 -13.22 -14.29
C PRO A 385 15.77 -13.20 -15.73
N GLU A 386 14.49 -12.93 -15.94
CA GLU A 386 13.87 -13.05 -17.27
C GLU A 386 14.24 -11.89 -18.19
N PHE A 387 14.32 -10.68 -17.64
CA PHE A 387 14.70 -9.49 -18.39
C PHE A 387 16.08 -9.01 -17.93
N PRO A 388 17.01 -8.67 -18.84
CA PRO A 388 18.32 -8.19 -18.46
C PRO A 388 18.21 -6.84 -17.73
N PRO A 389 19.12 -6.52 -16.79
CA PRO A 389 19.06 -5.30 -16.00
C PRO A 389 19.20 -4.01 -16.83
N GLY A 390 19.64 -4.11 -18.08
CA GLY A 390 19.68 -2.98 -19.02
C GLY A 390 18.31 -2.61 -19.61
N GLU A 391 17.33 -3.51 -19.57
CA GLU A 391 15.96 -3.28 -20.06
C GLU A 391 15.03 -2.84 -18.92
N ALA A 392 15.03 -3.59 -17.81
CA ALA A 392 14.26 -3.27 -16.62
C ALA A 392 14.93 -3.88 -15.38
N ASN A 393 14.77 -3.26 -14.21
CA ASN A 393 15.40 -3.69 -12.95
C ASN A 393 14.38 -3.85 -11.82
N HIS A 394 13.23 -4.45 -12.14
CA HIS A 394 12.04 -4.53 -11.30
C HIS A 394 11.56 -3.17 -10.81
N LEU A 395 10.88 -3.14 -9.66
CA LEU A 395 10.37 -1.91 -9.06
C LEU A 395 11.53 -1.20 -8.34
N GLU A 396 11.82 0.02 -8.75
CA GLU A 396 12.81 0.90 -8.10
C GLU A 396 12.14 2.13 -7.51
N GLY A 397 12.74 2.67 -6.45
CA GLY A 397 12.26 3.92 -5.91
C GLY A 397 12.97 4.39 -4.67
N VAL A 398 12.31 5.30 -3.94
CA VAL A 398 12.90 5.99 -2.79
C VAL A 398 12.17 5.59 -1.51
N LYS A 399 12.93 5.50 -0.42
CA LYS A 399 12.37 5.30 0.92
C LYS A 399 11.46 6.47 1.29
N ALA A 400 10.42 6.17 2.06
CA ALA A 400 9.41 7.16 2.47
C ALA A 400 10.04 8.33 3.23
N GLU A 401 10.99 8.05 4.11
CA GLU A 401 11.68 9.04 4.94
C GLU A 401 12.46 10.03 4.07
N VAL A 402 13.11 9.55 3.01
CA VAL A 402 13.87 10.39 2.07
C VAL A 402 12.94 11.31 1.30
N GLN A 403 11.79 10.79 0.86
CA GLN A 403 10.78 11.59 0.17
C GLN A 403 10.21 12.66 1.11
N THR A 404 9.86 12.30 2.34
CA THR A 404 9.37 13.25 3.36
C THR A 404 10.41 14.31 3.67
N HIS A 405 11.69 13.95 3.80
CA HIS A 405 12.77 14.91 4.01
C HIS A 405 12.88 15.87 2.84
N ARG A 406 12.88 15.37 1.59
CA ARG A 406 12.92 16.20 0.38
C ARG A 406 11.75 17.18 0.33
N ILE A 407 10.53 16.71 0.61
CA ILE A 407 9.33 17.56 0.64
C ILE A 407 9.49 18.66 1.71
N LYS A 408 9.91 18.32 2.93
CA LYS A 408 10.16 19.30 3.99
C LYS A 408 11.21 20.34 3.59
N THR A 409 12.31 19.93 2.96
CA THR A 409 13.31 20.87 2.46
C THR A 409 12.73 21.82 1.42
N TRP A 410 11.96 21.31 0.45
CA TRP A 410 11.32 22.15 -0.57
C TRP A 410 10.26 23.08 0.02
N LEU A 411 9.51 22.64 1.02
CA LEU A 411 8.56 23.51 1.76
C LEU A 411 9.29 24.62 2.52
N LEU A 412 10.46 24.35 3.10
CA LEU A 412 11.28 25.38 3.75
C LEU A 412 11.82 26.39 2.73
N VAL A 413 12.32 25.92 1.58
CA VAL A 413 12.76 26.80 0.48
C VAL A 413 11.60 27.67 0.00
N PHE A 414 10.43 27.07 -0.20
CA PHE A 414 9.22 27.78 -0.58
C PHE A 414 8.83 28.84 0.46
N ALA A 415 8.85 28.50 1.75
CA ALA A 415 8.60 29.45 2.83
C ALA A 415 9.60 30.63 2.80
N CYS A 416 10.90 30.36 2.58
CA CYS A 416 11.91 31.42 2.43
C CYS A 416 11.61 32.34 1.23
N VAL A 417 11.17 31.79 0.10
CA VAL A 417 10.78 32.57 -1.09
C VAL A 417 9.59 33.46 -0.78
N VAL A 418 8.54 32.94 -0.12
CA VAL A 418 7.36 33.72 0.28
C VAL A 418 7.73 34.83 1.26
N PHE A 419 8.55 34.55 2.28
CA PHE A 419 9.06 35.59 3.19
C PHE A 419 9.87 36.66 2.45
N GLY A 420 10.70 36.25 1.49
CA GLY A 420 11.44 37.17 0.62
C GLY A 420 10.50 38.07 -0.19
N GLN A 421 9.43 37.52 -0.77
CA GLN A 421 8.43 38.28 -1.51
C GLN A 421 7.70 39.29 -0.62
N VAL A 422 7.26 38.90 0.57
CA VAL A 422 6.62 39.80 1.55
C VAL A 422 7.57 40.91 1.99
N PHE A 423 8.86 40.59 2.19
CA PHE A 423 9.87 41.57 2.56
C PHE A 423 10.12 42.59 1.43
N LEU A 424 10.26 42.12 0.19
CA LEU A 424 10.41 42.99 -0.98
C LEU A 424 9.18 43.87 -1.19
N LEU A 425 7.97 43.31 -1.05
CA LEU A 425 6.72 44.06 -1.14
C LEU A 425 6.64 45.16 -0.06
N LYS A 426 7.00 44.82 1.18
CA LYS A 426 7.07 45.80 2.29
C LYS A 426 8.04 46.94 1.96
N ASN A 427 9.20 46.63 1.39
CA ASN A 427 10.17 47.65 1.00
C ASN A 427 9.67 48.51 -0.18
N GLN A 428 9.03 47.90 -1.18
CA GLN A 428 8.41 48.64 -2.28
C GLN A 428 7.30 49.58 -1.80
N MET A 429 6.48 49.15 -0.85
CA MET A 429 5.46 50.02 -0.22
C MET A 429 6.09 51.17 0.56
N LYS A 430 7.23 50.94 1.22
CA LYS A 430 7.95 51.97 1.97
C LYS A 430 8.59 53.01 1.05
N GLU A 431 9.09 52.63 -0.13
CA GLU A 431 9.72 53.56 -1.09
C GLU A 431 8.68 54.38 -1.89
N THR A 432 7.43 53.91 -1.99
CA THR A 432 6.39 54.56 -2.79
C THR A 432 5.62 55.62 -1.99
N PHE A 433 6.25 56.77 -1.70
CA PHE A 433 5.71 57.85 -0.86
C PHE A 433 4.78 58.87 -1.58
N THR A 434 4.16 58.54 -2.72
CA THR A 434 3.17 59.44 -3.36
C THR A 434 1.74 58.88 -3.29
N PRO A 435 0.75 59.64 -2.74
CA PRO A 435 -0.61 59.14 -2.53
C PRO A 435 -1.33 58.67 -3.81
N SER A 436 -0.93 59.17 -4.98
CA SER A 436 -1.51 58.82 -6.28
C SER A 436 -0.96 57.52 -6.90
N THR A 437 0.22 57.06 -6.48
CA THR A 437 0.83 55.77 -6.91
C THR A 437 0.59 54.64 -5.91
N MET A 438 0.30 54.95 -4.65
CA MET A 438 -0.17 53.98 -3.65
C MET A 438 -1.49 53.29 -4.08
N GLY A 439 -2.33 53.98 -4.87
CA GLY A 439 -3.52 53.40 -5.50
C GLY A 439 -3.24 52.48 -6.71
N ARG A 440 -1.98 52.40 -7.19
CA ARG A 440 -1.55 51.58 -8.34
C ARG A 440 -0.76 50.33 -7.94
N VAL A 441 -0.20 50.25 -6.73
CA VAL A 441 0.12 48.95 -6.12
C VAL A 441 -1.21 48.35 -5.72
N SER A 442 -1.85 47.75 -6.72
CA SER A 442 -3.25 47.37 -6.70
C SER A 442 -3.52 46.43 -5.53
N PHE A 443 -4.52 46.77 -4.72
CA PHE A 443 -5.17 45.85 -3.79
C PHE A 443 -5.50 44.50 -4.46
N GLY A 444 -5.72 44.50 -5.78
CA GLY A 444 -5.90 43.30 -6.59
C GLY A 444 -4.64 42.46 -6.77
N THR A 445 -3.43 43.04 -6.84
CA THR A 445 -2.18 42.26 -6.93
C THR A 445 -1.83 41.65 -5.58
N VAL A 446 -1.96 42.41 -4.50
CA VAL A 446 -1.76 41.90 -3.13
C VAL A 446 -2.83 40.88 -2.78
N GLY A 447 -4.09 41.13 -3.15
CA GLY A 447 -5.20 40.19 -3.00
C GLY A 447 -5.02 38.92 -3.82
N ALA A 448 -4.56 39.02 -5.08
CA ALA A 448 -4.26 37.86 -5.91
C ALA A 448 -3.09 37.04 -5.36
N MET A 449 -2.05 37.70 -4.83
CA MET A 449 -0.91 37.03 -4.22
C MET A 449 -1.30 36.28 -2.94
N VAL A 450 -2.06 36.93 -2.04
CA VAL A 450 -2.61 36.29 -0.83
C VAL A 450 -3.60 35.17 -1.19
N MET A 451 -4.38 35.31 -2.25
CA MET A 451 -5.31 34.26 -2.71
C MET A 451 -4.55 33.06 -3.27
N VAL A 452 -3.51 33.27 -4.08
CA VAL A 452 -2.66 32.19 -4.62
C VAL A 452 -1.90 31.49 -3.49
N ASP A 453 -1.32 32.26 -2.57
CA ASP A 453 -0.63 31.74 -1.38
C ASP A 453 -1.59 30.98 -0.46
N GLY A 454 -2.81 31.50 -0.28
CA GLY A 454 -3.88 30.85 0.49
C GLY A 454 -4.32 29.52 -0.14
N ILE A 455 -4.57 29.52 -1.46
CA ILE A 455 -4.97 28.31 -2.19
C ILE A 455 -3.86 27.26 -2.12
N THR A 456 -2.60 27.63 -2.31
CA THR A 456 -1.48 26.68 -2.23
C THR A 456 -1.28 26.13 -0.81
N PHE A 457 -1.49 26.94 0.23
CA PHE A 457 -1.44 26.46 1.61
C PHE A 457 -2.60 25.53 1.95
N THR A 458 -3.81 25.82 1.47
CA THR A 458 -4.98 24.92 1.66
C THR A 458 -4.91 23.65 0.83
N ALA A 459 -4.25 23.68 -0.33
CA ALA A 459 -4.08 22.49 -1.18
C ALA A 459 -2.94 21.57 -0.71
N SER A 460 -2.11 22.03 0.23
CA SER A 460 -0.99 21.26 0.79
C SER A 460 -1.21 20.80 2.24
N ALA A 461 -2.29 21.24 2.88
CA ALA A 461 -2.82 20.71 4.14
C ALA A 461 -3.79 19.56 3.85
#